data_AF-C4TFS8-F1
#
_entry.id   AF-C4TFS8-F1
#
_cell.length_a   1.000
_cell.length_b   1.000
_cell.length_c   1.000
_cell.angle_alpha   90.00
_cell.angle_beta   90.00
_cell.angle_gamma   90.00
#
_symmetry.space_group_name_H-M   'P 1'
#
loop_
_entity.id
_entity.type
_entity.pdbx_description
1 polymer ?
#
loop_
_entity_poly.entity_id
_entity_poly.type
_entity_poly.pdbx_seq_one_letter_code
_entity_poly.pdbx_strand_id
1 'polypeptide(L)'
;HKPAFLGEHQVFDQAILPASALIEMALAAGENQRVILENVEFKKALILKDTEDTLQLIIEQKSFKIYHELEPNWEILVTGKIEELKSTNLTHCHLEEIAKNCPEEVDINSFYETYQKSGINYGSNFRLIHQLKRGENTAFAQIKLTDRLEREKYHFHPAMLDACFQGIAAILFKEESSVTYVP
;
A
#
# COMPACT_ATOMS: atom_id res chain seq x y z
N HIS A 1 3.02 20.22 -2.82
CA HIS A 1 3.13 19.43 -4.06
C HIS A 1 1.93 18.49 -4.15
N LYS A 2 1.29 18.35 -5.31
CA LYS A 2 0.24 17.33 -5.56
C LYS A 2 0.95 16.06 -6.05
N PRO A 3 1.04 14.98 -5.25
CA PRO A 3 1.70 13.75 -5.68
C PRO A 3 1.05 13.21 -6.96
N ALA A 4 1.87 12.82 -7.92
CA ALA A 4 1.42 12.45 -9.26
C ALA A 4 0.52 11.21 -9.29
N PHE A 5 0.67 10.34 -8.29
CA PHE A 5 -0.09 9.11 -8.18
C PHE A 5 -1.48 9.32 -7.57
N LEU A 6 -1.79 10.49 -7.00
CA LEU A 6 -3.12 10.75 -6.43
C LEU A 6 -4.20 10.63 -7.51
N GLY A 7 -5.27 9.89 -7.22
CA GLY A 7 -6.35 9.63 -8.15
C GLY A 7 -6.17 8.40 -9.04
N GLU A 8 -5.00 7.76 -9.04
CA GLU A 8 -4.74 6.52 -9.78
C GLU A 8 -4.95 5.25 -8.94
N HIS A 9 -5.35 5.39 -7.68
CA HIS A 9 -5.84 4.30 -6.85
C HIS A 9 -7.33 4.53 -6.61
N GLN A 10 -8.19 3.75 -7.28
CA GLN A 10 -9.63 3.96 -7.26
C GLN A 10 -10.38 2.70 -6.85
N VAL A 11 -11.47 2.90 -6.11
CA VAL A 11 -12.40 1.84 -5.72
C VAL A 11 -13.82 2.32 -6.03
N PHE A 12 -14.55 1.55 -6.82
CA PHE A 12 -15.85 1.91 -7.39
C PHE A 12 -15.85 3.31 -8.02
N ASP A 13 -14.85 3.57 -8.86
CA ASP A 13 -14.60 4.85 -9.57
C ASP A 13 -14.38 6.07 -8.65
N GLN A 14 -14.16 5.85 -7.35
CA GLN A 14 -13.77 6.88 -6.41
C GLN A 14 -12.28 6.80 -6.14
N ALA A 15 -11.57 7.93 -6.31
CA ALA A 15 -10.19 8.04 -5.89
C ALA A 15 -10.09 7.88 -4.37
N ILE A 16 -9.30 6.91 -3.92
CA ILE A 16 -9.06 6.65 -2.49
C ILE A 16 -7.58 6.79 -2.23
N LEU A 17 -7.21 7.52 -1.17
CA LEU A 17 -5.83 7.56 -0.72
C LEU A 17 -5.42 6.14 -0.27
N PRO A 18 -4.41 5.52 -0.88
CA PRO A 18 -4.06 4.15 -0.57
C PRO A 18 -3.53 4.03 0.86
N ALA A 19 -3.79 2.88 1.50
CA ALA A 19 -3.31 2.56 2.83
C ALA A 19 -1.77 2.72 2.95
N SER A 20 -1.06 2.38 1.87
CA SER A 20 0.40 2.53 1.75
C SER A 20 0.89 3.98 1.92
N ALA A 21 0.11 4.98 1.50
CA ALA A 21 0.46 6.39 1.68
C ALA A 21 0.35 6.83 3.14
N LEU A 22 -0.63 6.30 3.87
CA LEU A 22 -0.80 6.55 5.31
C LEU A 22 0.29 5.83 6.12
N ILE A 23 0.71 4.64 5.69
CA ILE A 23 1.87 3.95 6.26
C ILE A 23 3.14 4.77 6.05
N GLU A 24 3.41 5.21 4.82
CA GLU A 24 4.56 6.06 4.52
C GLU A 24 4.54 7.37 5.33
N MET A 25 3.37 7.99 5.53
CA MET A 25 3.22 9.16 6.40
C MET A 25 3.67 8.88 7.84
N ALA A 26 3.29 7.72 8.40
CA ALA A 26 3.72 7.31 9.74
C ALA A 26 5.21 6.97 9.79
N LEU A 27 5.75 6.31 8.76
CA LEU A 27 7.19 6.01 8.67
C LEU A 27 8.04 7.28 8.57
N ALA A 28 7.59 8.25 7.77
CA ALA A 28 8.29 9.52 7.57
C ALA A 28 8.42 10.34 8.86
N ALA A 29 7.54 10.15 9.84
CA ALA A 29 7.64 10.79 11.15
C ALA A 29 8.73 10.21 12.06
N GLY A 30 9.30 9.05 11.71
CA GLY A 30 10.55 8.57 12.27
C GLY A 30 11.78 9.39 11.84
N GLU A 31 11.61 10.34 10.91
CA GLU A 31 12.67 11.15 10.32
C GLU A 31 13.87 10.30 9.85
N ASN A 32 15.05 10.50 10.43
CA ASN A 32 16.27 9.76 10.07
C ASN A 32 16.45 8.45 10.86
N GLN A 33 15.47 8.08 11.71
CA GLN A 33 15.52 6.85 12.48
C GLN A 33 14.79 5.73 11.75
N ARG A 34 15.35 4.52 11.84
CA ARG A 34 14.62 3.34 11.42
C ARG A 34 13.54 3.08 12.46
N VAL A 35 12.29 2.99 12.03
CA VAL A 35 11.15 2.71 12.90
C VAL A 35 10.47 1.42 12.50
N ILE A 36 9.79 0.81 13.46
CA ILE A 36 8.85 -0.29 13.24
C ILE A 36 7.45 0.22 13.54
N LEU A 37 6.50 -0.10 12.65
CA LEU A 37 5.09 0.11 12.88
C LEU A 37 4.44 -1.21 13.27
N GLU A 38 3.68 -1.23 14.35
CA GLU A 38 2.99 -2.42 14.83
C GLU A 38 1.50 -2.13 15.06
N ASN A 39 0.66 -3.17 14.92
CA ASN A 39 -0.79 -3.07 15.13
C ASN A 39 -1.42 -1.89 14.38
N VAL A 40 -1.03 -1.72 13.11
CA VAL A 40 -1.59 -0.68 12.24
C VAL A 40 -3.01 -1.09 11.88
N GLU A 41 -3.97 -0.24 12.21
CA GLU A 41 -5.39 -0.45 11.97
C GLU A 41 -5.95 0.73 11.18
N PHE A 42 -6.47 0.46 9.99
CA PHE A 42 -7.21 1.41 9.16
C PHE A 42 -8.67 1.44 9.62
N LYS A 43 -9.12 2.59 10.11
CA LYS A 43 -10.48 2.81 10.63
C LYS A 43 -11.43 3.30 9.56
N LYS A 44 -10.93 4.14 8.64
CA LYS A 44 -11.70 4.73 7.55
C LYS A 44 -10.80 4.95 6.34
N ALA A 45 -11.37 4.74 5.15
CA ALA A 45 -10.75 5.15 3.90
C ALA A 45 -10.92 6.67 3.70
N LEU A 46 -9.91 7.31 3.10
CA LEU A 46 -10.01 8.70 2.67
C LEU A 46 -10.35 8.75 1.18
N ILE A 47 -11.57 9.18 0.87
CA ILE A 47 -12.01 9.42 -0.50
C ILE A 47 -11.52 10.81 -0.92
N LEU A 48 -10.67 10.85 -1.94
CA LEU A 48 -10.09 12.07 -2.49
C LEU A 48 -11.11 12.77 -3.38
N LYS A 49 -11.22 14.09 -3.22
CA LYS A 49 -12.06 14.96 -4.04
C LYS A 49 -11.18 15.99 -4.76
N ASP A 50 -11.79 16.84 -5.57
CA ASP A 50 -11.12 18.01 -6.16
C ASP A 50 -10.94 19.16 -5.15
N THR A 51 -10.70 18.82 -3.88
CA THR A 51 -10.44 19.73 -2.76
C THR A 51 -9.15 19.33 -2.07
N GLU A 52 -8.60 20.24 -1.27
CA GLU A 52 -7.46 19.90 -0.41
C GLU A 52 -7.98 19.15 0.82
N ASP A 53 -7.35 18.02 1.15
CA ASP A 53 -7.60 17.26 2.37
C ASP A 53 -6.46 17.52 3.36
N THR A 54 -6.78 17.97 4.57
CA THR A 54 -5.78 18.17 5.63
C THR A 54 -5.67 16.91 6.48
N LEU A 55 -4.45 16.35 6.57
CA LEU A 55 -4.14 15.23 7.45
C LEU A 55 -3.24 15.66 8.59
N GLN A 56 -3.51 15.11 9.78
CA GLN A 56 -2.69 15.32 10.96
C GLN A 56 -2.23 13.98 11.53
N LEU A 57 -0.92 13.81 11.67
CA LEU A 57 -0.32 12.70 12.39
C LEU A 57 0.04 13.16 13.80
N ILE A 58 -0.48 12.47 14.80
CA ILE A 58 -0.13 12.67 16.21
C ILE A 58 0.61 11.43 16.70
N ILE A 59 1.79 11.63 17.28
CA ILE A 59 2.55 10.58 17.97
C ILE A 59 2.60 10.93 19.45
N GLU A 60 2.08 10.02 20.27
CA GLU A 60 2.10 10.13 21.73
C GLU A 60 2.74 8.87 22.31
N GLN A 61 3.88 9.06 23.00
CA GLN A 61 4.72 7.99 23.54
C GLN A 61 5.23 7.05 22.44
N LYS A 62 4.48 5.97 22.19
CA LYS A 62 4.77 4.91 21.20
C LYS A 62 3.54 4.58 20.36
N SER A 63 2.49 5.39 20.45
CA SER A 63 1.27 5.23 19.66
C SER A 63 1.20 6.37 18.66
N PHE A 64 0.72 6.06 17.45
CA PHE A 64 0.45 7.07 16.44
C PHE A 64 -1.01 6.99 16.00
N LYS A 65 -1.54 8.15 15.60
CA LYS A 65 -2.86 8.28 15.01
C LYS A 65 -2.80 9.26 13.85
N ILE A 66 -3.42 8.90 12.73
CA ILE A 66 -3.61 9.80 11.59
C ILE A 66 -5.07 10.22 11.55
N TYR A 67 -5.29 11.52 11.52
CA TYR A 67 -6.58 12.16 11.45
C TYR A 67 -6.79 12.85 10.11
N HIS A 68 -8.05 12.95 9.69
CA HIS A 68 -8.51 13.77 8.57
C HIS A 68 -9.42 14.87 9.09
N GLU A 69 -9.19 16.10 8.62
CA GLU A 69 -10.00 17.26 8.96
C GLU A 69 -11.37 17.20 8.27
N LEU A 70 -12.44 17.23 9.06
CA LEU A 70 -13.82 17.29 8.59
C LEU A 70 -14.54 18.33 9.44
N GLU A 71 -14.37 19.61 9.08
CA GLU A 71 -14.82 20.75 9.88
C GLU A 71 -16.25 20.57 10.43
N PRO A 72 -16.49 20.82 11.74
CA PRO A 72 -15.53 21.32 12.74
C PRO A 72 -14.74 20.21 13.47
N ASN A 73 -14.85 18.96 13.01
CA ASN A 73 -14.32 17.77 13.69
C ASN A 73 -13.07 17.21 12.99
N TRP A 74 -12.44 16.25 13.66
CA TRP A 74 -11.38 15.43 13.09
C TRP A 74 -11.79 13.98 13.20
N GLU A 75 -11.63 13.23 12.12
CA GLU A 75 -11.90 11.79 12.09
C GLU A 75 -10.60 11.00 12.07
N ILE A 76 -10.55 9.90 12.82
CA ILE A 76 -9.41 8.99 12.83
C ILE A 76 -9.45 8.13 11.56
N LEU A 77 -8.39 8.19 10.77
CA LEU A 77 -8.16 7.31 9.64
C LEU A 77 -7.39 6.06 10.04
N VAL A 78 -6.31 6.22 10.81
CA VAL A 78 -5.37 5.14 11.15
C VAL A 78 -4.93 5.24 12.59
N THR A 79 -4.77 4.10 13.24
CA THR A 79 -4.11 3.99 14.54
C THR A 79 -3.03 2.92 14.49
N GLY A 80 -1.97 3.08 15.28
CA GLY A 80 -0.98 2.02 15.45
C GLY A 80 0.06 2.36 16.50
N LYS A 81 1.09 1.52 16.59
CA LYS A 81 2.28 1.77 17.40
C LYS A 81 3.48 2.08 16.53
N ILE A 82 4.36 2.94 17.02
CA ILE A 82 5.61 3.32 16.39
C ILE A 82 6.74 3.23 17.42
N GLU A 83 7.78 2.47 17.08
CA GLU A 83 8.96 2.31 17.93
C GLU A 83 10.25 2.41 17.12
N GLU A 84 11.34 2.81 17.77
CA GLU A 84 12.67 2.82 17.16
C GLU A 84 13.18 1.38 16.94
N LEU A 85 13.59 1.07 15.70
CA LEU A 85 14.19 -0.19 15.32
C LEU A 85 15.69 -0.19 15.64
N LYS A 86 16.04 -0.69 16.84
CA LYS A 86 17.43 -0.73 17.33
C LYS A 86 18.31 -1.75 16.61
N SER A 87 17.75 -2.92 16.30
CA SER A 87 18.44 -3.97 15.55
C SER A 87 17.43 -4.78 14.74
N THR A 88 17.90 -5.35 13.63
CA THR A 88 17.08 -6.19 12.77
C THR A 88 17.80 -7.52 12.62
N ASN A 89 17.15 -8.62 12.97
CA ASN A 89 17.60 -9.95 12.55
C ASN A 89 17.13 -10.15 11.11
N LEU A 90 17.96 -9.77 10.16
CA LEU A 90 17.68 -10.01 8.74
C LEU A 90 17.83 -11.51 8.47
N THR A 91 16.70 -12.19 8.28
CA THR A 91 16.68 -13.51 7.67
C THR A 91 17.06 -13.36 6.20
N HIS A 92 18.09 -14.09 5.77
CA HIS A 92 18.35 -14.22 4.35
C HIS A 92 17.24 -15.06 3.74
N CYS A 93 16.55 -14.51 2.75
CA CYS A 93 15.59 -15.24 1.94
C CYS A 93 16.22 -15.56 0.59
N HIS A 94 16.18 -16.83 0.19
CA HIS A 94 16.59 -17.25 -1.14
C HIS A 94 15.44 -17.02 -2.12
N LEU A 95 15.60 -16.05 -3.02
CA LEU A 95 14.58 -15.72 -4.02
C LEU A 95 14.21 -16.93 -4.88
N GLU A 96 15.17 -17.80 -5.16
CA GLU A 96 14.95 -19.04 -5.92
C GLU A 96 14.01 -20.01 -5.18
N GLU A 97 14.07 -20.07 -3.85
CA GLU A 97 13.18 -20.93 -3.04
C GLU A 97 11.77 -20.37 -3.02
N ILE A 98 11.61 -19.04 -2.86
CA ILE A 98 10.31 -18.38 -2.93
C ILE A 98 9.67 -18.59 -4.31
N ALA A 99 10.45 -18.44 -5.39
CA ALA A 99 9.97 -18.66 -6.75
C ALA A 99 9.56 -20.12 -7.00
N LYS A 100 10.29 -21.11 -6.45
CA LYS A 100 9.91 -22.54 -6.54
C LYS A 100 8.58 -22.85 -5.84
N ASN A 101 8.26 -22.13 -4.77
CA ASN A 101 7.00 -22.28 -4.04
C ASN A 101 5.81 -21.59 -4.74
N CYS A 102 6.06 -20.87 -5.85
CA CYS A 102 5.05 -20.19 -6.64
C CYS A 102 4.99 -20.79 -8.07
N PRO A 103 4.39 -21.98 -8.27
CA PRO A 103 4.40 -22.68 -9.56
C PRO A 103 3.48 -22.06 -10.62
N GLU A 104 2.48 -21.28 -10.21
CA GLU A 104 1.48 -20.71 -11.12
C GLU A 104 1.95 -19.33 -11.61
N GLU A 105 2.20 -19.18 -12.91
CA GLU A 105 2.37 -17.85 -13.52
C GLU A 105 1.01 -17.17 -13.63
N VAL A 106 0.94 -15.91 -13.19
CA VAL A 106 -0.27 -15.09 -13.27
C VAL A 106 -0.05 -14.07 -14.38
N ASP A 107 -0.92 -14.08 -15.38
CA ASP A 107 -0.93 -13.05 -16.41
C ASP A 107 -1.29 -11.68 -15.80
N ILE A 108 -0.43 -10.69 -16.00
CA ILE A 108 -0.54 -9.37 -15.35
C ILE A 108 -1.77 -8.61 -15.85
N ASN A 109 -2.12 -8.73 -17.13
CA ASN A 109 -3.30 -8.05 -17.66
C ASN A 109 -4.57 -8.65 -17.06
N SER A 110 -4.67 -9.97 -17.06
CA SER A 110 -5.78 -10.71 -16.45
C SER A 110 -5.90 -10.41 -14.95
N PHE A 111 -4.77 -10.26 -14.25
CA PHE A 111 -4.74 -9.85 -12.85
C PHE A 111 -5.40 -8.48 -12.66
N TYR A 112 -4.94 -7.44 -13.37
CA TYR A 112 -5.53 -6.11 -13.23
C TYR A 112 -6.98 -6.03 -13.73
N GLU A 113 -7.37 -6.80 -14.75
CA GLU A 113 -8.75 -6.93 -15.21
C GLU A 113 -9.67 -7.55 -14.15
N THR A 114 -9.19 -8.57 -13.43
CA THR A 114 -9.94 -9.19 -12.33
C THR A 114 -10.24 -8.17 -11.23
N TYR A 115 -9.24 -7.35 -10.85
CA TYR A 115 -9.43 -6.30 -9.85
C TYR A 115 -10.40 -5.22 -10.31
N GLN A 116 -10.28 -4.80 -11.57
CA GLN A 116 -11.20 -3.84 -12.17
C GLN A 116 -12.65 -4.34 -12.11
N LYS A 117 -12.90 -5.62 -12.41
CA LYS A 117 -14.24 -6.22 -12.28
C LYS A 117 -14.72 -6.28 -10.83
N SER A 118 -13.81 -6.45 -9.87
CA SER A 118 -14.10 -6.31 -8.43
C SER A 118 -14.14 -4.85 -7.95
N GLY A 119 -14.18 -3.88 -8.86
CA GLY A 119 -14.34 -2.46 -8.57
C GLY A 119 -13.06 -1.70 -8.22
N ILE A 120 -11.87 -2.32 -8.32
CA ILE A 120 -10.60 -1.65 -8.04
C ILE A 120 -9.91 -1.27 -9.35
N ASN A 121 -9.78 0.02 -9.61
CA ASN A 121 -9.14 0.56 -10.80
C ASN A 121 -7.77 1.15 -10.44
N TYR A 122 -6.71 0.45 -10.83
CA TYR A 122 -5.34 0.96 -10.74
C TYR A 122 -4.94 1.68 -12.02
N GLY A 123 -4.45 2.92 -11.87
CA GLY A 123 -3.79 3.69 -12.92
C GLY A 123 -2.32 3.30 -13.10
N SER A 124 -1.68 3.92 -14.09
CA SER A 124 -0.32 3.58 -14.53
C SER A 124 0.74 3.61 -13.42
N ASN A 125 0.62 4.51 -12.45
CA ASN A 125 1.55 4.65 -11.35
C ASN A 125 1.41 3.54 -10.30
N PHE A 126 0.28 2.81 -10.27
CA PHE A 126 0.03 1.67 -9.36
C PHE A 126 0.16 0.31 -10.04
N ARG A 127 0.27 0.26 -11.38
CA ARG A 127 0.50 -0.97 -12.14
C ARG A 127 1.99 -1.28 -12.27
N LEU A 128 2.65 -1.49 -11.13
CA LEU A 128 4.10 -1.65 -11.03
C LEU A 128 4.57 -3.11 -11.04
N ILE A 129 3.65 -4.08 -11.02
CA ILE A 129 3.99 -5.51 -11.08
C ILE A 129 4.24 -5.91 -12.54
N HIS A 130 5.44 -6.41 -12.82
CA HIS A 130 5.85 -6.86 -14.16
C HIS A 130 5.82 -8.38 -14.32
N GLN A 131 6.03 -9.12 -13.23
CA GLN A 131 5.90 -10.56 -13.19
C GLN A 131 5.23 -10.94 -11.87
N LEU A 132 4.32 -11.89 -11.94
CA LEU A 132 3.60 -12.38 -10.78
C LEU A 132 3.51 -13.90 -10.87
N LYS A 133 4.00 -14.57 -9.84
CA LYS A 133 3.78 -15.99 -9.63
C LYS A 133 3.06 -16.20 -8.32
N ARG A 134 2.25 -17.24 -8.28
CA ARG A 134 1.44 -17.60 -7.12
C ARG A 134 1.68 -19.04 -6.70
N GLY A 135 1.68 -19.24 -5.39
CA GLY A 135 1.60 -20.53 -4.71
C GLY A 135 0.36 -20.62 -3.84
N GLU A 136 0.34 -21.59 -2.92
CA GLU A 136 -0.81 -21.76 -2.01
C GLU A 136 -0.94 -20.60 -1.02
N ASN A 137 0.17 -20.27 -0.34
CA ASN A 137 0.25 -19.21 0.68
C ASN A 137 1.43 -18.24 0.43
N THR A 138 1.92 -18.20 -0.80
CA THR A 138 3.07 -17.37 -1.19
C THR A 138 2.82 -16.76 -2.56
N ALA A 139 3.41 -15.58 -2.79
CA ALA A 139 3.46 -14.94 -4.09
C ALA A 139 4.87 -14.41 -4.33
N PHE A 140 5.29 -14.44 -5.58
CA PHE A 140 6.51 -13.83 -6.06
C PHE A 140 6.12 -12.73 -7.05
N ALA A 141 6.35 -11.47 -6.68
CA ALA A 141 6.05 -10.32 -7.51
C ALA A 141 7.35 -9.57 -7.84
N GLN A 142 7.61 -9.37 -9.13
CA GLN A 142 8.66 -8.47 -9.59
C GLN A 142 8.07 -7.07 -9.78
N ILE A 143 8.45 -6.15 -8.90
CA ILE A 143 7.98 -4.75 -8.90
C ILE A 143 9.05 -3.87 -9.52
N LYS A 144 8.66 -2.99 -10.44
CA LYS A 144 9.56 -2.04 -11.08
C LYS A 144 8.99 -0.63 -10.99
N LEU A 145 9.77 0.28 -10.41
CA LEU A 145 9.44 1.70 -10.42
C LEU A 145 9.78 2.33 -11.77
N THR A 146 9.06 3.39 -12.12
CA THR A 146 9.45 4.25 -13.25
C THR A 146 10.47 5.29 -12.75
N ASP A 147 11.36 5.77 -13.63
CA ASP A 147 12.35 6.80 -13.28
C ASP A 147 11.75 8.04 -12.61
N ARG A 148 10.47 8.34 -12.92
CA ARG A 148 9.73 9.44 -12.30
C ARG A 148 9.53 9.19 -10.81
N LEU A 149 9.01 8.01 -10.45
CA LEU A 149 8.71 7.65 -9.07
C LEU A 149 9.99 7.43 -8.25
N GLU A 150 11.05 6.91 -8.88
CA GLU A 150 12.36 6.72 -8.21
C GLU A 150 13.02 8.03 -7.77
N ARG A 151 12.72 9.16 -8.43
CA ARG A 151 13.26 10.47 -8.06
C ARG A 151 12.56 11.12 -6.86
N GLU A 152 11.40 10.61 -6.47
CA GLU A 152 10.64 11.14 -5.34
C GLU A 152 11.23 10.63 -4.02
N LYS A 153 11.27 11.49 -3.00
CA LYS A 153 11.92 11.18 -1.72
C LYS A 153 10.92 10.58 -0.74
N TYR A 154 10.80 9.26 -0.75
CA TYR A 154 10.03 8.46 0.20
C TYR A 154 10.92 7.40 0.85
N HIS A 155 10.57 6.92 2.05
CA HIS A 155 11.16 5.70 2.59
C HIS A 155 10.72 4.51 1.74
N PHE A 156 9.42 4.39 1.52
CA PHE A 156 8.83 3.55 0.50
C PHE A 156 7.86 4.38 -0.34
N HIS A 157 8.10 4.45 -1.64
CA HIS A 157 7.14 5.11 -2.53
C HIS A 157 5.75 4.45 -2.35
N PRO A 158 4.66 5.19 -2.04
CA PRO A 158 3.37 4.60 -1.71
C PRO A 158 2.85 3.60 -2.74
N ALA A 159 2.99 3.91 -4.04
CA ALA A 159 2.59 2.98 -5.08
C ALA A 159 3.41 1.69 -5.14
N MET A 160 4.70 1.70 -4.78
CA MET A 160 5.53 0.49 -4.70
C MET A 160 5.12 -0.37 -3.51
N LEU A 161 4.88 0.25 -2.34
CA LEU A 161 4.39 -0.48 -1.18
C LEU A 161 2.99 -1.05 -1.44
N ASP A 162 2.13 -0.31 -2.15
CA ASP A 162 0.83 -0.81 -2.60
C ASP A 162 0.96 -2.01 -3.56
N ALA A 163 1.92 -1.98 -4.48
CA ALA A 163 2.20 -3.13 -5.35
C ALA A 163 2.61 -4.39 -4.55
N CYS A 164 3.24 -4.25 -3.38
CA CYS A 164 3.45 -5.38 -2.47
C CYS A 164 2.12 -5.92 -1.91
N PHE A 165 1.18 -5.04 -1.54
CA PHE A 165 -0.16 -5.45 -1.09
C PHE A 165 -0.95 -6.13 -2.21
N GLN A 166 -0.86 -5.62 -3.44
CA GLN A 166 -1.43 -6.27 -4.63
C GLN A 166 -0.89 -7.70 -4.81
N GLY A 167 0.40 -7.93 -4.55
CA GLY A 167 1.01 -9.28 -4.57
C GLY A 167 0.42 -10.24 -3.53
N ILE A 168 0.13 -9.75 -2.31
CA ILE A 168 -0.58 -10.54 -1.29
C ILE A 168 -2.00 -10.86 -1.75
N ALA A 169 -2.68 -9.84 -2.29
CA ALA A 169 -4.05 -9.95 -2.71
C ALA A 169 -4.22 -10.95 -3.89
N ALA A 170 -3.20 -11.13 -4.74
CA ALA A 170 -3.16 -12.17 -5.77
C ALA A 170 -3.30 -13.61 -5.22
N ILE A 171 -2.88 -13.85 -3.97
CA ILE A 171 -3.02 -15.14 -3.29
C ILE A 171 -4.47 -15.34 -2.82
N LEU A 172 -5.06 -14.28 -2.28
CA LEU A 172 -6.38 -14.29 -1.64
C LEU A 172 -7.54 -14.28 -2.66
N PHE A 173 -7.37 -13.59 -3.79
CA PHE A 173 -8.42 -13.38 -4.78
C PHE A 173 -8.03 -14.06 -6.09
N LYS A 174 -8.31 -15.37 -6.15
CA LYS A 174 -7.98 -16.19 -7.32
C LYS A 174 -8.99 -16.07 -8.46
N GLU A 175 -10.21 -15.66 -8.14
CA GLU A 175 -11.34 -15.53 -9.04
C GLU A 175 -12.08 -14.22 -8.75
N GLU A 176 -13.00 -13.85 -9.63
CA GLU A 176 -13.90 -12.70 -9.44
C GLU A 176 -14.64 -12.84 -8.09
N SER A 177 -14.50 -11.82 -7.24
CA SER A 177 -15.18 -11.74 -5.95
C SER A 177 -16.24 -10.65 -6.01
N SER A 178 -17.43 -10.93 -5.45
CA SER A 178 -18.47 -9.92 -5.20
C SER A 178 -18.12 -8.98 -4.04
N VAL A 179 -17.02 -9.26 -3.32
CA VAL A 179 -16.53 -8.48 -2.19
C VAL A 179 -15.17 -7.89 -2.57
N THR A 180 -15.08 -6.57 -2.52
CA THR A 180 -13.87 -5.79 -2.76
C THR A 180 -13.06 -5.68 -1.48
N TYR A 181 -11.78 -6.03 -1.55
CA TYR A 181 -10.86 -5.93 -0.42
C TYR A 181 -9.87 -4.81 -0.65
N VAL A 182 -9.78 -3.93 0.34
CA VAL A 182 -8.82 -2.83 0.40
C VAL A 182 -8.12 -2.95 1.75
N PRO A 183 -6.79 -2.91 1.81
CA PRO A 183 -6.06 -2.82 3.08
C PRO A 183 -6.47 -1.61 3.92
#